data_AF-A0A525IFR5-F1
#
_entry.id   AF-A0A525IFR5-F1
#
_cell.length_a   1.000
_cell.length_b   1.000
_cell.length_c   1.000
_cell.angle_alpha   90.00
_cell.angle_beta   90.00
_cell.angle_gamma   90.00
#
_symmetry.space_group_name_H-M   'P 1'
#
loop_
_entity.id
_entity.type
_entity.pdbx_description
1 polymer ?
#
loop_
_entity_poly.entity_id
_entity_poly.type
_entity_poly.pdbx_seq_one_letter_code
_entity_poly.pdbx_strand_id
1 'polypeptide(L)'
;MTATVPTFEDFQKLSKQQLDAVNAAATTVAKGLQEIATESSEYSKKSFAASSAVVEKLIGAKSVETAIQIQTEYAKSAYEGFVAQANKINEIFAKVATDAFKPVESAFSKTPVAQ
;
A
#
# COMPACT_ATOMS: atom_id res chain seq x y z
N MET A 1 -24.17 18.53 -40.57
CA MET A 1 -23.37 17.93 -39.49
C MET A 1 -22.07 17.44 -40.09
N THR A 2 -21.02 18.26 -40.08
CA THR A 2 -19.68 17.82 -40.51
C THR A 2 -18.95 17.32 -39.28
N ALA A 3 -18.73 16.01 -39.19
CA ALA A 3 -17.84 15.43 -38.21
C ALA A 3 -16.42 15.94 -38.47
N THR A 4 -15.88 16.75 -37.55
CA THR A 4 -14.48 17.18 -37.61
C THR A 4 -13.61 15.96 -37.32
N VAL A 5 -12.92 15.45 -38.32
CA VAL A 5 -11.91 14.40 -38.13
C VAL A 5 -10.79 14.99 -37.26
N PRO A 6 -10.40 14.37 -36.13
CA PRO A 6 -9.34 14.88 -35.28
C PRO A 6 -8.05 15.09 -36.06
N THR A 7 -7.37 16.21 -35.83
CA THR A 7 -6.16 16.56 -36.59
C THR A 7 -4.97 15.73 -36.12
N PHE A 8 -3.90 15.67 -36.92
CA PHE A 8 -2.65 15.01 -36.54
C PHE A 8 -2.07 15.59 -35.23
N GLU A 9 -2.21 16.90 -35.01
CA GLU A 9 -1.77 17.56 -33.78
C GLU A 9 -2.59 17.13 -32.56
N ASP A 10 -3.91 16.95 -32.71
CA ASP A 10 -4.78 16.42 -31.65
C ASP A 10 -4.41 14.98 -31.30
N PHE A 11 -4.09 14.17 -32.31
CA PHE A 11 -3.61 12.80 -32.10
C PHE A 11 -2.28 12.76 -31.35
N GLN A 12 -1.33 13.63 -31.70
CA GLN A 12 -0.05 13.74 -30.98
C GLN A 12 -0.24 14.18 -29.53
N LYS A 13 -1.12 15.16 -29.26
CA LYS A 13 -1.45 15.60 -27.90
C LYS A 13 -2.09 14.49 -27.09
N LEU A 14 -3.05 13.76 -27.66
CA LEU A 14 -3.71 12.63 -27.02
C LEU A 14 -2.71 11.52 -26.67
N SER A 15 -1.81 11.18 -27.60
CA SER A 15 -0.75 10.19 -27.38
C SER A 15 0.17 10.58 -26.20
N LYS A 16 0.60 11.86 -26.16
CA LYS A 16 1.42 12.38 -25.07
C LYS A 16 0.69 12.33 -23.73
N GLN A 17 -0.58 12.74 -23.68
CA GLN A 17 -1.40 12.69 -22.47
C GLN A 17 -1.58 11.26 -21.94
N GLN A 18 -1.75 10.27 -22.83
CA GLN A 18 -1.82 8.87 -22.42
C GLN A 18 -0.50 8.37 -21.84
N LEU A 19 0.64 8.71 -22.44
CA LEU A 19 1.96 8.36 -21.90
C LEU A 19 2.21 8.98 -20.53
N ASP A 20 1.86 10.26 -20.37
CA ASP A 20 1.98 10.96 -19.08
C ASP A 20 1.09 10.32 -18.01
N ALA A 21 -0.15 9.92 -18.36
CA ALA A 21 -1.06 9.22 -17.46
C ALA A 21 -0.54 7.85 -17.03
N VAL A 22 0.01 7.06 -17.96
CA VAL A 22 0.64 5.76 -17.66
C VAL A 22 1.85 5.94 -16.74
N ASN A 23 2.70 6.94 -17.01
CA ASN A 23 3.88 7.20 -16.18
C ASN A 23 3.49 7.65 -14.76
N ALA A 24 2.42 8.45 -14.62
CA ALA A 24 1.87 8.84 -13.32
C ALA A 24 1.31 7.63 -12.54
N ALA A 25 0.59 6.72 -13.21
CA ALA A 25 0.09 5.49 -12.61
C ALA A 25 1.25 4.57 -12.16
N ALA A 26 2.28 4.39 -13.00
CA ALA A 26 3.47 3.60 -12.67
C ALA A 26 4.22 4.18 -11.45
N THR A 27 4.35 5.50 -11.38
CA THR A 27 4.96 6.19 -10.23
C THR A 27 4.16 5.96 -8.94
N THR A 28 2.83 5.95 -9.03
CA THR A 28 1.93 5.71 -7.90
C THR A 28 2.10 4.29 -7.36
N VAL A 29 2.13 3.29 -8.24
CA VAL A 29 2.39 1.90 -7.88
C VAL A 29 3.77 1.74 -7.22
N ALA A 30 4.80 2.35 -7.81
CA ALA A 30 6.16 2.30 -7.26
C ALA A 30 6.23 2.86 -5.83
N LYS A 31 5.55 3.98 -5.56
CA LYS A 31 5.44 4.56 -4.21
C LYS A 31 4.71 3.63 -3.24
N GLY A 32 3.63 3.00 -3.68
CA GLY A 32 2.92 2.02 -2.87
C GLY A 32 3.79 0.83 -2.46
N LEU A 33 4.59 0.31 -3.39
CA LEU A 33 5.55 -0.77 -3.10
C LEU A 33 6.63 -0.32 -2.11
N GLN A 34 7.12 0.91 -2.23
CA GLN A 34 8.06 1.49 -1.27
C GLN A 34 7.43 1.61 0.13
N GLU A 35 6.17 2.04 0.22
CA GLU A 35 5.45 2.15 1.49
C GLU A 35 5.25 0.77 2.13
N ILE A 36 4.86 -0.26 1.37
CA ILE A 36 4.76 -1.65 1.85
C ILE A 36 6.12 -2.16 2.37
N ALA A 37 7.20 -1.88 1.65
CA ALA A 37 8.54 -2.31 2.06
C ALA A 37 8.97 -1.65 3.39
N THR A 38 8.68 -0.35 3.55
CA THR A 38 8.92 0.38 4.80
C THR A 38 8.13 -0.21 5.96
N GLU A 39 6.80 -0.33 5.81
CA GLU A 39 5.91 -0.87 6.85
C GLU A 39 6.29 -2.30 7.25
N SER A 40 6.64 -3.15 6.27
CA SER A 40 7.07 -4.53 6.53
C SER A 40 8.41 -4.59 7.30
N SER A 41 9.34 -3.69 6.97
CA SER A 41 10.62 -3.58 7.69
C SER A 41 10.42 -3.11 9.13
N GLU A 42 9.57 -2.11 9.34
CA GLU A 42 9.24 -1.60 10.67
C GLU A 42 8.53 -2.65 11.54
N TYR A 43 7.53 -3.34 10.98
CA TYR A 43 6.85 -4.45 11.66
C TYR A 43 7.82 -5.56 12.05
N SER A 44 8.76 -5.92 11.16
CA SER A 44 9.77 -6.94 11.43
C SER A 44 10.68 -6.55 12.60
N LYS A 45 11.16 -5.30 12.62
CA LYS A 45 11.97 -4.76 13.74
C LYS A 45 11.20 -4.82 15.05
N LYS A 46 9.94 -4.38 15.05
CA LYS A 46 9.07 -4.40 16.24
C LYS A 46 8.82 -5.82 16.74
N SER A 47 8.54 -6.75 15.84
CA SER A 47 8.30 -8.17 16.16
C SER A 47 9.54 -8.83 16.77
N PHE A 48 10.73 -8.53 16.24
CA PHE A 48 11.98 -9.00 16.81
C PHE A 48 12.21 -8.46 18.23
N ALA A 49 12.07 -7.14 18.42
CA ALA A 49 12.22 -6.52 19.74
C ALA A 49 11.23 -7.10 20.76
N ALA A 50 9.96 -7.32 20.36
CA ALA A 50 8.96 -7.93 21.22
C ALA A 50 9.33 -9.38 21.60
N SER A 51 9.82 -10.17 20.65
CA SER A 51 10.26 -11.54 20.90
C SER A 51 11.43 -11.59 21.88
N SER A 52 12.43 -10.73 21.70
CA SER A 52 13.59 -10.63 22.61
C SER A 52 13.16 -10.27 24.03
N ALA A 53 12.27 -9.29 24.18
CA ALA A 53 11.74 -8.90 25.48
C ALA A 53 10.97 -10.03 26.17
N VAL A 54 10.27 -10.89 25.41
CA VAL A 54 9.58 -12.06 25.96
C VAL A 54 10.57 -13.12 26.42
N VAL A 55 11.64 -13.38 25.67
CA VAL A 55 12.70 -14.30 26.08
C VAL A 55 13.33 -13.84 27.40
N GLU A 56 13.66 -12.55 27.52
CA GLU A 56 14.19 -11.98 28.77
C GLU A 56 13.23 -12.19 29.95
N LYS A 57 11.93 -11.94 29.74
CA LYS A 57 10.90 -12.16 30.76
C LYS A 57 10.76 -13.64 31.15
N LEU A 58 10.82 -14.56 30.17
CA LEU A 58 10.73 -15.99 30.41
C LEU A 58 11.93 -16.52 31.20
N ILE A 59 13.15 -16.04 30.92
CA ILE A 59 14.35 -16.39 31.70
C ILE A 59 14.18 -15.97 33.17
N GLY A 60 13.52 -14.84 33.42
CA GLY A 60 13.23 -14.35 34.78
C GLY A 60 12.01 -14.99 35.45
N ALA A 61 11.27 -15.88 34.78
CA ALA A 61 10.04 -16.44 35.31
C ALA A 61 10.33 -17.43 36.47
N LYS A 62 9.69 -17.22 37.62
CA LYS A 62 9.88 -18.05 38.83
C LYS A 62 8.94 -19.25 38.92
N SER A 63 7.99 -19.37 38.00
CA SER A 63 7.00 -20.44 37.98
C SER A 63 6.48 -20.68 36.55
N VAL A 64 5.89 -21.86 36.34
CA VAL A 64 5.22 -22.20 35.08
C VAL A 64 4.01 -21.30 34.83
N GLU A 65 3.27 -20.93 35.87
CA GLU A 65 2.11 -20.04 35.76
C GLU A 65 2.51 -18.66 35.22
N THR A 66 3.60 -18.08 35.76
CA THR A 66 4.15 -16.81 35.26
C THR A 66 4.60 -16.93 33.80
N ALA A 67 5.22 -18.05 33.42
CA ALA A 67 5.64 -18.28 32.04
C ALA A 67 4.45 -18.39 31.07
N ILE A 68 3.36 -19.07 31.47
CA ILE A 68 2.12 -19.15 30.70
C ILE A 68 1.52 -17.77 30.51
N GLN A 69 1.50 -16.94 31.57
CA GLN A 69 0.97 -15.58 31.49
C GLN A 69 1.78 -14.71 30.50
N ILE A 70 3.11 -14.73 30.59
CA ILE A 70 4.01 -14.03 29.66
C ILE A 70 3.75 -14.46 28.20
N GLN A 71 3.65 -15.77 27.96
CA GLN A 71 3.43 -16.29 26.61
C GLN A 71 2.03 -15.94 26.08
N THR A 72 1.01 -15.93 26.95
CA THR A 72 -0.36 -15.57 26.59
C THR A 72 -0.47 -14.09 26.20
N GLU A 73 0.16 -13.21 26.99
CA GLU A 73 0.22 -11.77 26.68
C GLU A 73 0.96 -11.50 25.36
N TYR A 74 2.07 -12.21 25.13
CA TYR A 74 2.80 -12.12 23.87
C TYR A 74 1.94 -12.59 22.70
N ALA A 75 1.27 -13.74 22.81
CA ALA A 75 0.43 -14.28 21.74
C ALA A 75 -0.71 -13.31 21.37
N LYS A 76 -1.38 -12.74 22.38
CA LYS A 76 -2.41 -11.71 22.18
C LYS A 76 -1.85 -10.48 21.46
N SER A 77 -0.73 -9.95 21.95
CA SER A 77 -0.10 -8.76 21.37
C SER A 77 0.40 -9.00 19.94
N ALA A 78 0.95 -10.18 19.67
CA ALA A 78 1.41 -10.59 18.35
C ALA A 78 0.25 -10.69 17.35
N TYR A 79 -0.89 -11.24 17.79
CA TYR A 79 -2.10 -11.30 16.97
C TYR A 79 -2.65 -9.91 16.64
N GLU A 80 -2.80 -9.04 17.65
CA GLU A 80 -3.25 -7.66 17.46
C GLU A 80 -2.31 -6.89 16.51
N GLY A 81 -1.00 -7.05 16.71
CA GLY A 81 0.01 -6.45 15.84
C GLY A 81 -0.04 -6.95 14.39
N PHE A 82 -0.24 -8.25 14.19
CA PHE A 82 -0.38 -8.83 12.84
C PHE A 82 -1.62 -8.30 12.12
N VAL A 83 -2.77 -8.27 12.79
CA VAL A 83 -4.01 -7.74 12.21
C VAL A 83 -3.85 -6.26 11.84
N ALA A 84 -3.20 -5.47 12.69
CA ALA A 84 -2.90 -4.07 12.39
C ALA A 84 -2.01 -3.92 11.13
N GLN A 85 -0.97 -4.74 11.01
CA GLN A 85 -0.08 -4.73 9.84
C GLN A 85 -0.82 -5.13 8.55
N ALA A 86 -1.67 -6.17 8.62
CA ALA A 86 -2.46 -6.62 7.48
C ALA A 86 -3.44 -5.53 7.01
N ASN A 87 -4.12 -4.85 7.94
CA ASN A 87 -4.99 -3.73 7.62
C ASN A 87 -4.21 -2.58 6.96
N LYS A 88 -3.02 -2.25 7.47
CA LYS A 88 -2.16 -1.20 6.90
C LYS A 88 -1.77 -1.51 5.45
N ILE A 89 -1.36 -2.75 5.16
CA ILE A 89 -1.02 -3.17 3.80
C ILE A 89 -2.26 -3.11 2.88
N ASN A 90 -3.43 -3.53 3.38
CA ASN A 90 -4.68 -3.45 2.62
C ASN A 90 -5.06 -1.99 2.29
N GLU A 91 -4.89 -1.06 3.23
CA GLU A 91 -5.10 0.38 3.00
C GLU A 91 -4.18 0.92 1.92
N ILE A 92 -2.88 0.55 1.96
CA ILE A 92 -1.92 0.96 0.93
C ILE A 92 -2.35 0.42 -0.43
N PHE A 93 -2.76 -0.85 -0.50
CA PHE A 93 -3.22 -1.45 -1.75
C PHE A 93 -4.46 -0.75 -2.32
N ALA A 94 -5.47 -0.50 -1.47
CA ALA A 94 -6.68 0.20 -1.87
C ALA A 94 -6.40 1.64 -2.35
N LYS A 95 -5.47 2.34 -1.66
CA LYS A 95 -5.01 3.67 -2.06
C LYS A 95 -4.30 3.64 -3.41
N VAL A 96 -3.35 2.72 -3.61
CA VAL A 96 -2.60 2.58 -4.87
C VAL A 96 -3.55 2.29 -6.02
N ALA A 97 -4.50 1.37 -5.83
CA ALA A 97 -5.50 1.07 -6.85
C ALA A 97 -6.29 2.33 -7.21
N THR A 98 -6.85 3.03 -6.21
CA THR A 98 -7.63 4.26 -6.42
C THR A 98 -6.81 5.36 -7.11
N ASP A 99 -5.59 5.61 -6.63
CA ASP A 99 -4.75 6.69 -7.14
C ASP A 99 -4.17 6.40 -8.53
N ALA A 100 -3.94 5.13 -8.88
CA ALA A 100 -3.46 4.73 -10.20
C ALA A 100 -4.53 4.85 -11.30
N PHE A 101 -5.82 4.79 -10.97
CA PHE A 101 -6.92 4.96 -11.94
C PHE A 101 -7.27 6.44 -12.24
N LYS A 102 -7.02 7.36 -11.32
CA LYS A 102 -7.32 8.80 -11.49
C LYS A 102 -6.72 9.45 -12.76
N PRO A 103 -5.47 9.18 -13.16
CA PRO A 103 -4.90 9.76 -14.38
C PRO A 103 -5.62 9.29 -15.65
N VAL A 104 -6.12 8.05 -15.64
CA VAL A 104 -6.87 7.47 -16.76
C VAL A 104 -8.25 8.10 -16.86
N GLU A 105 -8.99 8.20 -15.76
CA GLU A 105 -10.28 8.90 -15.71
C GLU A 105 -10.15 10.35 -16.20
N SER A 106 -9.12 11.05 -15.75
CA SER A 106 -8.84 12.44 -16.14
C SER A 106 -8.48 12.60 -17.63
N ALA A 107 -7.86 11.58 -18.23
CA ALA A 107 -7.55 11.57 -19.66
C ALA A 107 -8.81 11.31 -20.50
N PHE A 108 -9.68 10.39 -20.07
CA PHE A 108 -10.96 10.11 -20.73
C PHE A 108 -11.92 11.31 -20.67
N SER A 109 -12.01 12.01 -19.54
CA SER A 109 -12.88 13.20 -19.40
C SER A 109 -12.44 14.41 -20.24
N LYS A 110 -11.20 14.41 -20.75
CA LYS A 110 -10.67 15.48 -21.62
C LYS A 110 -10.77 15.16 -23.11
N THR A 111 -11.28 13.98 -23.47
CA THR A 111 -11.61 13.68 -24.85
C THR A 111 -12.92 14.40 -25.18
N PRO A 112 -12.97 15.30 -26.18
CA PRO A 112 -14.25 15.83 -26.63
C PRO A 112 -15.01 14.64 -27.21
N VAL A 113 -15.95 14.09 -26.44
CA VAL A 113 -17.00 13.24 -26.99
C VAL A 113 -17.69 14.13 -27.99
N ALA A 114 -17.64 13.76 -29.26
CA ALA A 114 -18.45 14.37 -30.29
C ALA A 114 -19.92 14.31 -29.83
N GLN A 115 -20.45 15.45 -29.38
CA GLN A 115 -21.88 15.73 -29.31
C GLN A 115 -22.24 16.61 -30.50
#